data_AF-S5AJ98-F1
#
_entry.id   AF-S5AJ98-F1
#
_cell.length_a   1.000
_cell.length_b   1.000
_cell.length_c   1.000
_cell.angle_alpha   90.00
_cell.angle_beta   90.00
_cell.angle_gamma   90.00
#
_symmetry.space_group_name_H-M   'P 1'
#
loop_
_entity.id
_entity.type
_entity.pdbx_description
1 polymer ?
#
loop_
_entity_poly.entity_id
_entity_poly.type
_entity_poly.pdbx_seq_one_letter_code
_entity_poly.pdbx_strand_id
1 'polypeptide(L)'
;MTSRAVTSLSRIQFAFCLICMWSFIPLAVAEVEERWQPLNQKPRLLVLTDIEADPDGDALQFYWFNYAEAGTMKDQTVKIHSAENMARVHVVAPDVEKPQSIHFILKLTDRGEPH
;
A
#
# COMPACT_ATOMS: atom_id res chain seq x y z
N MET A 1 -35.25 58.59 -37.13
CA MET A 1 -35.36 58.23 -35.69
C MET A 1 -36.09 56.90 -35.65
N THR A 2 -35.57 55.76 -35.19
CA THR A 2 -34.45 55.43 -34.30
C THR A 2 -34.05 53.97 -34.55
N SER A 3 -32.75 53.74 -34.63
CA SER A 3 -32.11 52.44 -34.80
C SER A 3 -31.77 51.82 -33.43
N ARG A 4 -31.59 50.49 -33.40
CA ARG A 4 -30.92 49.67 -32.37
C ARG A 4 -31.67 49.38 -31.06
N ALA A 5 -32.17 48.15 -30.90
CA ALA A 5 -32.25 47.45 -29.60
C ALA A 5 -32.69 45.97 -29.73
N VAL A 6 -31.96 45.11 -30.47
CA VAL A 6 -32.24 43.65 -30.43
C VAL A 6 -30.97 42.80 -30.25
N THR A 7 -29.77 43.36 -30.41
CA THR A 7 -28.51 42.61 -30.40
C THR A 7 -27.85 42.41 -29.02
N SER A 8 -28.46 42.89 -27.93
CA SER A 8 -27.77 42.99 -26.62
C SER A 8 -28.02 41.85 -25.63
N LEU A 9 -29.14 41.11 -25.75
CA LEU A 9 -29.55 40.13 -24.73
C LEU A 9 -28.86 38.76 -24.87
N SER A 10 -28.48 38.36 -26.09
CA SER A 10 -27.82 37.07 -26.37
C SER A 10 -26.43 36.96 -25.71
N ARG A 11 -25.64 38.03 -25.73
CA ARG A 11 -24.23 38.01 -25.28
C ARG A 11 -24.06 37.77 -23.78
N ILE A 12 -24.99 38.23 -22.95
CA ILE A 12 -24.94 38.11 -21.48
C ILE A 12 -25.33 36.70 -21.03
N GLN A 13 -26.35 36.11 -21.68
CA GLN A 13 -26.77 34.72 -21.42
C GLN A 13 -25.65 33.72 -21.70
N PHE A 14 -24.89 33.92 -22.79
CA PHE A 14 -23.73 33.08 -23.14
C PHE A 14 -22.56 33.25 -22.17
N ALA A 15 -22.30 34.48 -21.71
CA ALA A 15 -21.24 34.75 -20.74
C ALA A 15 -21.52 34.09 -19.38
N PHE A 16 -22.77 34.09 -18.92
CA PHE A 16 -23.17 33.45 -17.66
C PHE A 16 -23.07 31.91 -17.74
N CYS A 17 -23.45 31.33 -18.88
CA CYS A 17 -23.35 29.89 -19.11
C CYS A 17 -21.88 29.41 -19.18
N LEU A 18 -20.99 30.21 -19.77
CA LEU A 18 -19.55 29.92 -19.82
C LEU A 18 -18.91 29.97 -18.43
N ILE A 19 -19.28 30.94 -17.58
CA ILE A 19 -18.79 31.04 -16.20
C ILE A 19 -19.30 29.85 -15.36
N CYS A 20 -20.57 29.46 -15.50
CA CYS A 20 -21.11 28.29 -14.81
C CYS A 20 -20.47 26.97 -15.27
N MET A 21 -20.21 26.79 -16.58
CA MET A 21 -19.50 25.62 -17.09
C MET A 21 -18.04 25.59 -16.62
N TRP A 22 -17.33 26.72 -16.62
CA TRP A 22 -15.95 26.80 -16.12
C TRP A 22 -15.83 26.52 -14.63
N SER A 23 -16.86 26.82 -13.85
CA SER A 23 -16.90 26.56 -12.40
C SER A 23 -17.18 25.09 -12.07
N PHE A 24 -17.90 24.39 -12.95
CA PHE A 24 -18.30 22.98 -12.75
C PHE A 24 -17.23 21.98 -13.20
N ILE A 25 -16.40 22.34 -14.18
CA ILE A 25 -15.31 21.49 -14.67
C ILE A 25 -14.28 21.12 -13.59
N PRO A 26 -13.74 22.04 -12.76
CA PRO A 26 -12.72 21.67 -11.77
C PRO A 26 -13.24 20.73 -10.67
N LEU A 27 -14.54 20.81 -10.31
CA LEU A 27 -15.13 19.93 -9.30
C LEU A 27 -15.28 18.49 -9.82
N ALA A 28 -15.74 18.32 -11.06
CA ALA A 28 -15.85 17.00 -11.69
C ALA A 28 -14.47 16.39 -12.02
N VAL A 29 -13.47 17.21 -12.36
CA VAL A 29 -12.10 16.75 -12.59
C VAL A 29 -11.44 16.27 -11.30
N ALA A 30 -11.64 16.96 -10.18
CA ALA A 30 -11.12 16.51 -8.87
C ALA A 30 -11.72 15.16 -8.44
N GLU A 31 -13.01 14.93 -8.70
CA GLU A 31 -13.68 13.67 -8.36
C GLU A 31 -13.31 12.51 -9.30
N VAL A 32 -12.98 12.80 -10.55
CA VAL A 32 -12.38 11.83 -11.48
C VAL A 32 -10.95 11.49 -11.08
N GLU A 33 -10.18 12.46 -10.57
CA GLU A 33 -8.81 12.26 -10.10
C GLU A 33 -8.77 11.32 -8.88
N GLU A 34 -9.69 11.47 -7.92
CA GLU A 34 -9.77 10.55 -6.77
C GLU A 34 -10.17 9.13 -7.17
N ARG A 35 -11.01 8.97 -8.21
CA ARG A 35 -11.36 7.65 -8.76
C ARG A 35 -10.19 6.94 -9.43
N TRP A 36 -9.20 7.68 -9.94
CA TRP A 36 -8.02 7.13 -10.61
C TRP A 36 -6.78 6.99 -9.73
N GLN A 37 -6.89 7.16 -8.41
CA GLN A 37 -5.80 6.76 -7.52
C GLN A 37 -5.60 5.24 -7.65
N PRO A 38 -4.43 4.77 -8.14
CA PRO A 38 -4.14 3.35 -8.11
C PRO A 38 -4.31 2.91 -6.65
N LEU A 39 -5.05 1.82 -6.43
CA LEU A 39 -5.28 1.28 -5.09
C LEU A 39 -3.95 1.33 -4.33
N ASN A 40 -3.87 2.15 -3.28
CA ASN A 40 -2.71 2.22 -2.39
C ASN A 40 -2.64 0.93 -1.54
N GLN A 41 -2.65 -0.20 -2.22
CA GLN A 41 -2.52 -1.51 -1.66
C GLN A 41 -1.04 -1.72 -1.41
N LYS A 42 -0.63 -1.43 -0.18
CA LYS A 42 0.69 -1.77 0.32
C LYS A 42 0.99 -3.23 0.00
N PRO A 43 2.12 -3.55 -0.66
CA PRO A 43 2.42 -4.91 -1.02
C PRO A 43 2.54 -5.77 0.24
N ARG A 44 1.79 -6.88 0.26
CA ARG A 44 1.78 -7.86 1.35
C ARG A 44 2.67 -9.02 0.94
N LEU A 45 3.70 -9.30 1.73
CA LEU A 45 4.55 -10.46 1.57
C LEU A 45 4.05 -11.56 2.51
N LEU A 46 3.66 -12.70 1.93
CA LEU A 46 3.39 -13.91 2.68
C LEU A 46 4.67 -14.76 2.66
N VAL A 47 5.29 -14.91 3.83
CA VAL A 47 6.46 -15.78 3.97
C VAL A 47 5.95 -17.16 4.38
N LEU A 48 6.14 -18.13 3.49
CA LEU A 48 5.82 -19.53 3.71
C LEU A 48 7.12 -20.28 4.00
N THR A 49 7.09 -21.10 5.03
CA THR A 49 8.16 -22.06 5.30
C THR A 49 7.63 -23.44 4.96
N ASP A 50 8.34 -24.15 4.08
CA ASP A 50 8.04 -25.53 3.72
C ASP A 50 8.97 -26.42 4.55
N ILE A 51 8.68 -26.52 5.84
CA ILE A 51 9.41 -27.43 6.74
C ILE A 51 8.52 -28.65 6.92
N GLU A 52 8.96 -29.73 6.32
CA GLU A 52 8.45 -31.06 6.58
C GLU A 52 8.73 -31.38 8.06
N ALA A 53 7.74 -31.97 8.73
CA ALA A 53 7.77 -32.23 10.16
C ALA A 53 9.07 -32.94 10.59
N ASP A 54 9.48 -32.71 11.84
CA ASP A 54 10.63 -33.39 12.43
C ASP A 54 10.50 -34.92 12.23
N PRO A 55 11.53 -35.61 11.71
CA PRO A 55 11.47 -37.04 11.42
C PRO A 55 11.24 -37.90 12.67
N ASP A 56 11.61 -37.40 13.84
CA ASP A 56 11.37 -38.05 15.14
C ASP A 56 9.98 -37.72 15.70
N GLY A 57 9.23 -36.84 15.02
CA GLY A 57 7.84 -36.49 15.32
C GLY A 57 7.71 -35.41 16.38
N ASP A 58 8.79 -34.72 16.72
CA ASP A 58 8.80 -33.72 17.77
C ASP A 58 8.19 -32.38 17.36
N ALA A 59 7.68 -31.67 18.37
CA ALA A 59 6.98 -30.41 18.17
C ALA A 59 7.98 -29.27 17.89
N LEU A 60 7.95 -28.77 16.66
CA LEU A 60 8.77 -27.63 16.24
C LEU A 60 8.22 -26.29 16.77
N GLN A 61 9.12 -25.47 17.29
CA GLN A 61 8.83 -24.09 17.69
C GLN A 61 9.40 -23.11 16.67
N PHE A 62 8.54 -22.20 16.20
CA PHE A 62 8.92 -21.16 15.25
C PHE A 62 9.17 -19.85 16.00
N TYR A 63 10.15 -19.08 15.55
CA TYR A 63 10.37 -17.73 16.02
C TYR A 63 10.95 -16.87 14.89
N TRP A 64 10.16 -15.91 14.41
CA TRP A 64 10.51 -14.99 13.35
C TRP A 64 10.94 -13.64 13.92
N PHE A 65 12.05 -13.10 13.41
CA PHE A 65 12.48 -11.75 13.76
C PHE A 65 13.13 -11.05 12.56
N ASN A 66 13.00 -9.72 12.53
CA ASN A 66 13.63 -8.89 11.51
C ASN A 66 15.11 -8.67 11.84
N TYR A 67 15.98 -8.92 10.86
CA TYR A 67 17.43 -8.74 11.00
C TYR A 67 17.88 -7.58 10.11
N ALA A 68 17.70 -6.35 10.63
CA ALA A 68 17.91 -5.11 9.88
C ALA A 68 19.38 -4.93 9.46
N GLU A 69 20.32 -5.51 10.20
CA GLU A 69 21.77 -5.40 9.96
C GLU A 69 22.19 -6.02 8.63
N ALA A 70 21.54 -7.10 8.19
CA ALA A 70 21.79 -7.73 6.89
C ALA A 70 21.12 -7.00 5.73
N GLY A 71 20.13 -6.16 6.00
CA GLY A 71 19.41 -5.40 4.99
C GLY A 71 20.10 -4.10 4.61
N THR A 72 19.61 -3.53 3.50
CA THR A 72 19.94 -2.14 3.13
C THR A 72 19.13 -1.15 3.98
N MET A 73 17.98 -1.57 4.50
CA MET A 73 17.12 -0.77 5.36
C MET A 73 17.45 -1.00 6.84
N LYS A 74 18.48 -0.31 7.35
CA LYS A 74 18.99 -0.49 8.72
C LYS A 74 18.22 0.31 9.76
N ASP A 75 17.63 1.44 9.36
CA ASP A 75 17.05 2.42 10.28
C ASP A 75 15.58 2.12 10.63
N GLN A 76 15.01 1.05 10.07
CA GLN A 76 13.60 0.71 10.27
C GLN A 76 13.38 -0.79 10.48
N THR A 77 12.95 -1.14 11.69
CA THR A 77 12.47 -2.50 11.99
C THR A 77 11.08 -2.68 11.39
N VAL A 78 10.94 -3.66 10.50
CA VAL A 78 9.64 -4.00 9.90
C VAL A 78 8.86 -4.88 10.86
N LYS A 79 7.68 -4.42 11.26
CA LYS A 79 6.80 -5.20 12.15
C LYS A 79 6.19 -6.37 11.39
N ILE A 80 6.15 -7.52 12.06
CA ILE A 80 5.39 -8.67 11.63
C ILE A 80 3.94 -8.47 12.11
N HIS A 81 2.97 -8.56 11.20
CA HIS A 81 1.55 -8.31 11.51
C HIS A 81 0.84 -9.55 12.07
N SER A 82 1.54 -10.69 12.12
CA SER A 82 1.12 -11.96 12.71
C SER A 82 1.94 -12.28 13.95
N ALA A 83 1.56 -13.31 14.68
CA ALA A 83 2.39 -13.79 15.79
C ALA A 83 3.70 -14.39 15.25
N GLU A 84 4.82 -13.99 15.85
CA GLU A 84 6.18 -14.37 15.43
C GLU A 84 6.45 -15.88 15.57
N ASN A 85 5.59 -16.61 16.30
CA ASN A 85 5.70 -18.04 16.52
C ASN A 85 4.83 -18.90 15.59
N MET A 86 4.29 -18.31 14.53
CA MET A 86 3.51 -19.05 13.54
C MET A 86 4.41 -19.60 12.43
N ALA A 87 4.02 -20.75 11.88
CA ALA A 87 4.65 -21.30 10.68
C ALA A 87 4.55 -20.35 9.48
N ARG A 88 3.49 -19.54 9.40
CA ARG A 88 3.30 -18.52 8.36
C ARG A 88 3.17 -17.16 8.98
N VAL A 89 3.93 -16.21 8.46
CA VAL A 89 3.89 -14.81 8.91
C VAL A 89 3.54 -13.88 7.77
N HIS A 90 2.74 -12.87 8.11
CA HIS A 90 2.38 -11.80 7.20
C HIS A 90 3.20 -10.55 7.51
N VAL A 91 3.88 -10.04 6.48
CA VAL A 91 4.66 -8.82 6.54
C VAL A 91 4.13 -7.83 5.51
N VAL A 92 3.99 -6.58 5.92
CA VAL A 92 3.66 -5.48 5.01
C VAL A 92 4.93 -4.71 4.74
N ALA A 93 5.32 -4.59 3.47
CA ALA A 93 6.48 -3.80 3.13
C ALA A 93 6.19 -2.31 3.40
N PRO A 94 7.12 -1.59 4.06
CA PRO A 94 7.00 -0.15 4.25
C PRO A 94 7.13 0.58 2.91
N ASP A 95 6.62 1.80 2.88
CA ASP A 95 6.80 2.70 1.74
C ASP A 95 8.23 3.25 1.79
N VAL A 96 8.96 3.14 0.68
CA VAL A 96 10.37 3.53 0.57
C VAL A 96 10.60 4.28 -0.74
N GLU A 97 11.34 5.38 -0.68
CA GLU A 97 11.64 6.20 -1.86
C GLU A 97 12.59 5.50 -2.84
N LYS A 98 13.40 4.56 -2.34
CA LYS A 98 14.38 3.79 -3.12
C LYS A 98 14.22 2.30 -2.83
N PRO A 99 14.49 1.42 -3.80
CA PRO A 99 14.48 -0.02 -3.57
C PRO A 99 15.44 -0.40 -2.43
N GLN A 100 14.92 -1.10 -1.43
CA GLN A 100 15.68 -1.55 -0.27
C GLN A 100 15.36 -3.01 0.05
N SER A 101 16.32 -3.72 0.65
CA SER A 101 16.16 -5.10 1.10
C SER A 101 15.80 -5.19 2.57
N ILE A 102 14.90 -6.11 2.90
CA ILE A 102 14.49 -6.45 4.27
C ILE A 102 14.82 -7.92 4.48
N HIS A 103 15.48 -8.23 5.59
CA HIS A 103 15.86 -9.59 5.93
C HIS A 103 15.10 -10.07 7.16
N PHE A 104 14.56 -11.28 7.07
CA PHE A 104 13.92 -11.95 8.19
C PHE A 104 14.65 -13.26 8.44
N ILE A 105 14.84 -13.59 9.71
CA ILE A 105 15.41 -14.86 10.14
C ILE A 105 14.30 -15.65 10.82
N LEU A 106 14.16 -16.91 10.40
CA LEU A 106 13.39 -17.91 11.11
C LEU A 106 14.36 -18.71 12.00
N LYS A 107 14.11 -18.67 13.30
CA LYS A 107 14.70 -19.62 14.24
C LYS A 107 13.69 -20.75 14.46
N LEU A 108 14.10 -21.96 14.09
CA LEU A 108 13.38 -23.18 14.42
C LEU A 108 14.04 -23.82 15.64
N THR A 109 13.24 -24.31 16.59
CA THR A 109 13.75 -25.03 17.75
C THR A 109 12.96 -26.31 17.92
N ASP A 110 13.67 -27.42 17.81
CA ASP A 110 13.15 -28.75 18.10
C ASP A 110 13.17 -29.02 19.62
N ARG A 111 12.28 -29.91 20.08
CA ARG A 111 12.16 -30.33 21.48
C ARG A 111 12.75 -31.72 21.74
N GLY A 112 13.33 -32.37 20.73
CA GLY A 112 14.03 -33.63 20.90
C GLY A 112 15.24 -33.51 21.83
N GLU A 113 15.55 -34.61 22.52
CA GLU A 113 16.76 -34.73 23.32
C GLU A 113 17.93 -35.18 22.42
N PRO A 114 19.11 -34.56 22.53
CA PRO A 114 20.28 -35.05 21.81
C PRO A 114 20.72 -36.38 22.41
N HIS A 115 20.64 -37.44 21.62
CA HIS A 115 21.12 -38.79 21.97
C HIS A 115 22.52 -39.07 21.44
#